data_AF-A0A524L9Q7-F1
#
_entry.id   AF-A0A524L9Q7-F1
#
_cell.length_a   1.000
_cell.length_b   1.000
_cell.length_c   1.000
_cell.angle_alpha   90.00
_cell.angle_beta   90.00
_cell.angle_gamma   90.00
#
_symmetry.space_group_name_H-M   'P 1'
#
loop_
_entity.id
_entity.type
_entity.pdbx_description
1 polymer ?
#
loop_
_entity_poly.entity_id
_entity_poly.type
_entity_poly.pdbx_seq_one_letter_code
_entity_poly.pdbx_strand_id
1 'polypeptide(L)'
;FREICGAVSGGVVCFGLLLGTSGDEDVEDFNSKRTNARGLVKAYLQEFADCWGSVQCGYLVEIDEGKRTPTGTLRPEEFPRKLCDEYVDWSVKKITEIRRSFE
;
A
#
# COMPACT_ATOMS: atom_id res chain seq x y z
N PHE A 1 -12.33 -15.15 0.37
CA PHE A 1 -11.08 -14.48 -0.03
C PHE A 1 -10.95 -13.17 0.74
N ARG A 2 -10.03 -13.09 1.71
CA ARG A 2 -9.73 -11.88 2.52
C ARG A 2 -8.24 -11.54 2.45
N GLU A 3 -7.69 -11.64 1.26
CA GLU A 3 -6.26 -11.42 1.01
C GLU A 3 -5.97 -9.92 0.89
N ILE A 4 -4.70 -9.53 1.02
CA ILE A 4 -4.29 -8.14 0.79
C ILE A 4 -4.54 -7.79 -0.68
N CYS A 5 -4.99 -6.56 -0.93
CA CYS A 5 -5.17 -6.01 -2.28
C CYS A 5 -3.89 -6.18 -3.12
N GLY A 6 -4.04 -6.63 -4.37
CA GLY A 6 -2.93 -6.84 -5.29
C GLY A 6 -2.08 -5.59 -5.53
N ALA A 7 -2.73 -4.42 -5.63
CA ALA A 7 -2.05 -3.13 -5.78
C ALA A 7 -1.13 -2.83 -4.57
N VAL A 8 -1.66 -3.05 -3.36
CA VAL A 8 -0.94 -2.85 -2.10
C VAL A 8 0.24 -3.82 -1.98
N SER A 9 -0.01 -5.11 -2.24
CA SER A 9 1.03 -6.15 -2.22
C SER A 9 2.16 -5.84 -3.21
N GLY A 10 1.82 -5.39 -4.43
CA GLY A 10 2.81 -4.95 -5.42
C GLY A 10 3.67 -3.79 -4.92
N GLY A 11 3.07 -2.78 -4.29
CA GLY A 11 3.81 -1.68 -3.67
C GLY A 11 4.78 -2.15 -2.58
N VAL A 12 4.36 -3.09 -1.71
CA VAL A 12 5.23 -3.68 -0.68
C VAL A 12 6.42 -4.42 -1.30
N VAL A 13 6.24 -5.12 -2.42
CA VAL A 13 7.35 -5.74 -3.15
C VAL A 13 8.34 -4.69 -3.66
N CYS A 14 7.86 -3.56 -4.20
CA CYS A 14 8.73 -2.46 -4.61
C CYS A 14 9.58 -1.90 -3.46
N PHE A 15 9.02 -1.78 -2.26
CA PHE A 15 9.82 -1.40 -1.08
C PHE A 15 10.94 -2.39 -0.79
N GLY A 16 10.69 -3.69 -0.91
CA GLY A 16 11.71 -4.72 -0.74
C GLY A 16 12.84 -4.60 -1.78
N LEU A 17 12.52 -4.21 -3.01
CA LEU A 17 13.52 -4.00 -4.07
C LEU A 17 14.32 -2.71 -3.89
N LEU A 18 13.68 -1.65 -3.41
CA LEU A 18 14.32 -0.33 -3.24
C LEU A 18 15.15 -0.25 -1.95
N LEU A 19 14.66 -0.83 -0.86
CA LEU A 19 15.15 -0.60 0.50
C LEU A 19 15.49 -1.90 1.25
N GLY A 20 15.49 -3.03 0.54
CA GLY A 20 15.82 -4.33 1.11
C GLY A 20 17.27 -4.44 1.60
N THR A 21 17.54 -5.52 2.30
CA THR A 21 18.88 -5.92 2.73
C THR A 21 19.46 -6.97 1.80
N SER A 22 20.77 -6.95 1.61
CA SER A 22 21.51 -7.91 0.79
C SER A 22 22.04 -9.10 1.61
N GLY A 23 22.10 -8.97 2.94
CA GLY A 23 22.50 -10.03 3.87
C GLY A 23 24.01 -10.12 4.10
N ASP A 24 24.79 -9.29 3.42
CA ASP A 24 26.24 -9.10 3.57
C ASP A 24 26.59 -7.82 4.34
N GLU A 25 25.58 -7.04 4.74
CA GLU A 25 25.76 -5.87 5.61
C GLU A 25 26.21 -6.26 7.02
N ASP A 26 26.90 -5.35 7.71
CA ASP A 26 27.11 -5.52 9.13
C ASP A 26 25.77 -5.46 9.91
N VAL A 27 25.79 -5.94 11.14
CA VAL A 27 24.59 -6.12 11.96
C VAL A 27 23.87 -4.80 12.23
N GLU A 28 24.58 -3.69 12.38
CA GLU A 28 23.98 -2.38 12.67
C GLU A 28 23.26 -1.86 11.43
N ASP A 29 23.93 -1.88 10.27
CA ASP A 29 23.36 -1.46 8.99
C ASP A 29 22.18 -2.33 8.57
N PHE A 30 22.29 -3.65 8.72
CA PHE A 30 21.21 -4.60 8.44
C PHE A 30 19.95 -4.29 9.26
N ASN A 31 20.12 -4.06 10.57
CA ASN A 31 19.01 -3.76 11.47
C ASN A 31 18.40 -2.38 11.18
N SER A 32 19.24 -1.38 10.89
CA SER A 32 18.81 -0.03 10.54
C SER A 32 17.95 -0.03 9.26
N LYS A 33 18.45 -0.63 8.17
CA LYS A 33 17.74 -0.76 6.89
C LYS A 33 16.39 -1.46 7.05
N ARG A 34 16.36 -2.60 7.75
CA ARG A 34 15.11 -3.36 7.99
C ARG A 34 14.10 -2.57 8.81
N THR A 35 14.55 -1.85 9.82
CA THR A 35 13.67 -1.04 10.67
C THR A 35 13.06 0.10 9.86
N ASN A 36 13.88 0.80 9.06
CA ASN A 36 13.42 1.86 8.19
C ASN A 36 12.42 1.34 7.14
N ALA A 37 12.77 0.29 6.39
CA ALA A 37 11.90 -0.31 5.38
C ALA A 37 10.55 -0.76 5.97
N ARG A 38 10.56 -1.39 7.16
CA ARG A 38 9.32 -1.78 7.85
C ARG A 38 8.47 -0.58 8.24
N GLY A 39 9.09 0.51 8.69
CA GLY A 39 8.40 1.76 9.02
C GLY A 39 7.67 2.35 7.81
N LEU A 40 8.35 2.41 6.67
CA LEU A 40 7.79 2.91 5.42
C LEU A 40 6.66 2.02 4.89
N VAL A 41 6.84 0.69 4.92
CA VAL A 41 5.77 -0.26 4.56
C VAL A 41 4.55 -0.07 5.45
N LYS A 42 4.72 0.08 6.77
CA LYS A 42 3.60 0.30 7.69
C LYS A 42 2.87 1.59 7.39
N ALA A 43 3.61 2.68 7.13
CA ALA A 43 3.03 3.97 6.76
C ALA A 43 2.24 3.88 5.45
N TYR A 44 2.80 3.24 4.42
CA TYR A 44 2.14 3.02 3.15
C TYR A 44 0.84 2.21 3.28
N LEU A 45 0.86 1.11 4.05
CA LEU A 45 -0.33 0.29 4.30
C LEU A 45 -1.42 1.08 5.04
N GLN A 46 -1.03 1.87 6.03
CA GLN A 46 -1.95 2.70 6.79
C GLN A 46 -2.56 3.79 5.91
N GLU A 47 -1.74 4.50 5.13
CA GLU A 47 -2.22 5.56 4.24
C GLU A 47 -3.18 5.01 3.18
N PHE A 48 -2.91 3.82 2.62
CA PHE A 48 -3.85 3.15 1.73
C PHE A 48 -5.18 2.87 2.43
N ALA A 49 -5.15 2.36 3.66
CA ALA A 49 -6.35 2.10 4.44
C ALA A 49 -7.11 3.39 4.79
N ASP A 50 -6.41 4.50 5.04
CA ASP A 50 -7.02 5.80 5.33
C ASP A 50 -7.65 6.43 4.07
N CYS A 51 -7.05 6.19 2.90
CA CYS A 51 -7.59 6.65 1.62
C CYS A 51 -8.79 5.82 1.15
N TRP A 52 -8.72 4.50 1.30
CA TRP A 52 -9.66 3.57 0.64
C TRP A 52 -10.46 2.71 1.61
N GLY A 53 -10.24 2.82 2.91
CA GLY A 53 -11.00 2.16 3.96
C GLY A 53 -10.50 0.78 4.38
N SER A 54 -9.66 0.11 3.58
CA SER A 54 -9.06 -1.18 3.94
C SER A 54 -7.86 -1.52 3.06
N VAL A 55 -7.00 -2.45 3.51
CA VAL A 55 -6.00 -3.11 2.65
C VAL A 55 -6.44 -4.47 2.15
N GLN A 56 -7.58 -5.00 2.64
CA GLN A 56 -8.06 -6.33 2.26
C GLN A 56 -8.95 -6.24 1.02
N CYS A 57 -8.59 -6.99 -0.03
CA CYS A 57 -9.28 -6.97 -1.33
C CYS A 57 -10.77 -7.25 -1.19
N GLY A 58 -11.14 -8.28 -0.40
CA GLY A 58 -12.55 -8.63 -0.18
C GLY A 58 -13.36 -7.48 0.44
N TYR A 59 -12.80 -6.75 1.40
CA TYR A 59 -13.49 -5.61 2.02
C TYR A 59 -13.56 -4.40 1.08
N LEU A 60 -12.52 -4.14 0.29
CA LEU A 60 -12.56 -3.10 -0.73
C LEU A 60 -13.65 -3.38 -1.76
N VAL A 61 -13.76 -4.62 -2.23
CA VAL A 61 -14.81 -5.04 -3.18
C VAL A 61 -16.20 -4.94 -2.55
N GLU A 62 -16.38 -5.34 -1.28
CA GLU A 62 -17.64 -5.13 -0.56
C GLU A 62 -18.05 -3.65 -0.50
N ILE A 63 -17.09 -2.75 -0.30
CA ILE A 63 -17.34 -1.29 -0.31
C ILE A 63 -17.70 -0.83 -1.72
N ASP A 64 -16.92 -1.22 -2.74
CA ASP A 64 -17.13 -0.88 -4.15
C ASP A 64 -18.51 -1.31 -4.66
N GLU A 65 -18.99 -2.48 -4.21
CA GLU A 65 -20.30 -3.03 -4.54
C GLU A 65 -21.44 -2.47 -3.66
N GLY A 66 -21.15 -1.55 -2.75
CA GLY A 66 -22.15 -0.94 -1.86
C GLY A 66 -22.69 -1.89 -0.77
N LYS A 67 -22.03 -3.03 -0.53
CA LYS A 67 -22.38 -4.03 0.48
C LYS A 67 -21.88 -3.67 1.87
N ARG A 68 -21.02 -2.64 1.97
CA ARG A 68 -20.45 -2.10 3.20
C ARG A 68 -20.43 -0.58 3.12
N THR A 69 -20.59 0.08 4.28
CA THR A 69 -20.47 1.53 4.38
C THR A 69 -19.12 2.00 3.84
N PRO A 70 -19.07 2.94 2.88
CA PRO A 70 -17.82 3.46 2.35
C PRO A 70 -17.06 4.21 3.44
N THR A 71 -15.78 3.88 3.56
CA THR A 71 -14.81 4.57 4.40
C THR A 71 -13.57 4.90 3.58
N GLY A 72 -12.90 5.99 3.94
CA GLY A 72 -11.67 6.45 3.30
C GLY A 72 -11.83 7.80 2.59
N THR A 73 -10.77 8.60 2.60
CA THR A 73 -10.78 9.99 2.14
C THR A 73 -10.81 10.17 0.62
N LEU A 74 -10.47 9.13 -0.15
CA LEU A 74 -10.45 9.17 -1.63
C LEU A 74 -11.61 8.42 -2.26
N ARG A 75 -12.61 8.04 -1.46
CA ARG A 75 -13.84 7.41 -1.93
C ARG A 75 -14.66 8.42 -2.76
N PRO A 76 -14.99 8.12 -4.03
CA PRO A 76 -15.82 9.02 -4.86
C PRO A 76 -17.23 9.17 -4.28
N GLU A 77 -18.06 10.09 -4.77
CA GLU A 77 -19.47 10.16 -4.33
C GLU A 77 -20.37 9.17 -5.07
N GLU A 78 -19.99 8.79 -6.30
CA GLU A 78 -20.73 7.87 -7.15
C GLU A 78 -20.44 6.40 -6.78
N PHE A 79 -21.42 5.73 -6.17
CA PHE A 79 -21.39 4.31 -5.84
C PHE A 79 -22.70 3.60 -6.22
N PRO A 80 -22.68 2.28 -6.47
CA PRO A 80 -21.53 1.37 -6.46
C PRO A 80 -20.69 1.41 -7.74
N ARG A 81 -19.36 1.29 -7.61
CA ARG A 81 -18.38 1.30 -8.72
C ARG A 81 -17.13 0.51 -8.32
N LYS A 82 -16.58 -0.28 -9.25
CA LYS A 82 -15.27 -0.94 -9.10
C LYS A 82 -14.14 0.07 -9.17
N LEU A 83 -13.21 0.03 -8.22
CA LEU A 83 -12.12 1.00 -8.09
C LEU A 83 -10.71 0.37 -8.15
N CYS A 84 -10.58 -0.83 -8.71
CA CYS A 84 -9.30 -1.55 -8.76
C CYS A 84 -8.21 -0.77 -9.51
N ASP A 85 -8.56 -0.08 -10.60
CA ASP A 85 -7.59 0.68 -11.40
C ASP A 85 -7.09 1.89 -10.60
N GLU A 86 -7.97 2.55 -9.86
CA GLU A 86 -7.66 3.67 -8.98
C GLU A 86 -6.76 3.24 -7.80
N TYR A 87 -6.96 2.04 -7.26
CA TYR A 87 -6.07 1.47 -6.24
C TYR A 87 -4.66 1.24 -6.79
N VAL A 88 -4.55 0.76 -8.04
CA VAL A 88 -3.26 0.57 -8.72
C VAL A 88 -2.59 1.92 -8.98
N ASP A 89 -3.30 2.88 -9.57
CA ASP A 89 -2.78 4.21 -9.88
C ASP A 89 -2.28 4.93 -8.63
N TRP A 90 -3.06 4.86 -7.54
CA TRP A 90 -2.65 5.41 -6.25
C TRP A 90 -1.36 4.76 -5.74
N SER A 91 -1.28 3.43 -5.79
CA SER A 91 -0.13 2.67 -5.33
C SER A 91 1.13 3.02 -6.12
N VAL A 92 1.02 3.07 -7.45
CA VAL A 92 2.13 3.46 -8.35
C VAL A 92 2.60 4.88 -8.06
N LYS A 93 1.67 5.83 -7.90
CA LYS A 93 2.00 7.22 -7.59
C LYS A 93 2.77 7.31 -6.27
N LYS A 94 2.29 6.66 -5.21
CA LYS A 94 2.91 6.68 -3.88
C LYS A 94 4.30 6.07 -3.88
N ILE A 95 4.48 4.92 -4.51
CA ILE A 95 5.80 4.30 -4.64
C ILE A 95 6.77 5.19 -5.43
N THR A 96 6.29 5.87 -6.48
CA THR A 96 7.11 6.81 -7.26
C THR A 96 7.53 8.03 -6.44
N GLU A 97 6.63 8.60 -5.65
CA GLU A 97 6.93 9.70 -4.71
C GLU A 97 8.01 9.30 -3.71
N ILE A 98 7.86 8.12 -3.10
CA ILE A 98 8.81 7.59 -2.14
C ILE A 98 10.17 7.32 -2.80
N ARG A 99 10.20 6.68 -3.98
CA ARG A 99 11.44 6.46 -4.73
C ARG A 99 12.20 7.76 -4.97
N ARG A 100 11.51 8.83 -5.38
CA ARG A 100 12.11 10.15 -5.64
C ARG A 100 12.69 10.80 -4.38
N SER A 101 12.24 10.44 -3.18
CA SER A 101 12.85 10.95 -1.94
C SER A 101 14.23 10.37 -1.63
N PHE A 102 14.67 9.37 -2.40
CA PHE A 102 16.01 8.77 -2.30
C PHE A 102 16.97 9.21 -3.41
N GLU A 103 16.51 10.06 -4.34
CA GLU A 103 17.33 10.69 -5.40
C GLU A 103 17.85 12.05 -4.91
#